data_AF-A0A1I3AV32-F1
#
_entry.id   AF-A0A1I3AV32-F1
#
_cell.length_a   1.000
_cell.length_b   1.000
_cell.length_c   1.000
_cell.angle_alpha   90.00
_cell.angle_beta   90.00
_cell.angle_gamma   90.00
#
_symmetry.space_group_name_H-M   'P 1'
#
loop_
_entity.id
_entity.type
_entity.pdbx_description
1 polymer ?
#
loop_
_entity_poly.entity_id
_entity_poly.type
_entity_poly.pdbx_seq_one_letter_code
_entity_poly.pdbx_strand_id
1 'polypeptide(L)'
;MADTFLWVAIGAGLLFAFWKLERKNVGGFIDFVKNPKPWADAFNRQQKRAEELIRDCENWDDEKVAGLVRWYLLEVESSDNVGAERQVLHHLGERTHAPALEILKDRDRYAQLVTPTGEGLFSPQAPFNRACLLLRSMDGEAVDVIAPFLSDESDDIRKDAATLMGTFGTKEIIPHIRKALNDNDEYVRSYALTGLKDALARGRLAEDCSSELFDDVRSLIENDCKTDRAAEVLLQMDQAKAAEFFLSPAIFSTAFSGLADVMKTAADERLPVPRERLLVLIQELEVSDLEYPRNRALGQALRLLGQNRQPGDRERLEAGKYHKEKYVRQGAAAGLLELENLVDFRDRLMETEKEHGRDALSTNQKYYHSMFFCDAEICNGGYAQYFVNAFSDHWRDALAGYEVMGFEKKLKSFREAIACFGPDGPSEDRDRRQKQLSKLICKNENVFAPFEKTYYDKTESFEVLAAQFVVSLPESFA
;
A
#
# COMPACT_ATOMS: atom_id res chain seq x y z
N MET A 1 6.01 5.21 -7.66
CA MET A 1 5.09 4.66 -6.62
C MET A 1 4.38 3.32 -6.92
N ALA A 2 3.85 3.03 -8.11
CA ALA A 2 3.09 1.77 -8.37
C ALA A 2 3.95 0.49 -8.34
N ASP A 3 5.20 0.55 -8.84
CA ASP A 3 6.12 -0.60 -8.85
C ASP A 3 6.75 -0.91 -7.47
N THR A 4 6.84 0.09 -6.57
CA THR A 4 7.36 -0.09 -5.20
C THR A 4 6.40 -0.90 -4.34
N PHE A 5 5.09 -0.68 -4.55
CA PHE A 5 4.05 -1.51 -3.96
C PHE A 5 4.04 -2.91 -4.57
N LEU A 6 4.39 -3.09 -5.85
CA LEU A 6 4.38 -4.39 -6.50
C LEU A 6 5.40 -5.37 -5.86
N TRP A 7 6.64 -4.95 -5.61
CA TRP A 7 7.66 -5.84 -5.04
C TRP A 7 7.49 -6.12 -3.53
N VAL A 8 7.07 -5.11 -2.76
CA VAL A 8 6.73 -5.30 -1.33
C VAL A 8 5.42 -6.10 -1.20
N ALA A 9 4.45 -5.92 -2.09
CA ALA A 9 3.23 -6.74 -2.13
C ALA A 9 3.49 -8.17 -2.65
N ILE A 10 4.49 -8.39 -3.51
CA ILE A 10 4.95 -9.74 -3.86
C ILE A 10 5.53 -10.43 -2.61
N GLY A 11 6.34 -9.72 -1.82
CA GLY A 11 6.87 -10.24 -0.54
C GLY A 11 5.77 -10.54 0.49
N ALA A 12 4.84 -9.61 0.71
CA ALA A 12 3.70 -9.80 1.63
C ALA A 12 2.74 -10.89 1.13
N GLY A 13 2.53 -10.98 -0.19
CA GLY A 13 1.73 -12.01 -0.85
C GLY A 13 2.36 -13.40 -0.74
N LEU A 14 3.68 -13.51 -0.77
CA LEU A 14 4.41 -14.76 -0.55
C LEU A 14 4.25 -15.26 0.90
N LEU A 15 4.48 -14.41 1.90
CA LEU A 15 4.27 -14.80 3.31
C LEU A 15 2.82 -15.14 3.63
N PHE A 16 1.86 -14.40 3.07
CA PHE A 16 0.44 -14.72 3.18
C PHE A 16 0.11 -16.06 2.51
N ALA A 17 0.66 -16.32 1.32
CA ALA A 17 0.54 -17.61 0.66
C ALA A 17 1.14 -18.76 1.49
N PHE A 18 2.30 -18.53 2.12
CA PHE A 18 2.96 -19.53 2.98
C PHE A 18 2.20 -19.78 4.30
N TRP A 19 1.69 -18.75 4.96
CA TRP A 19 0.84 -18.87 6.14
C TRP A 19 -0.46 -19.64 5.81
N LYS A 20 -1.02 -19.44 4.62
CA LYS A 20 -2.22 -20.16 4.16
C LYS A 20 -1.93 -21.64 3.84
N LEU A 21 -0.72 -21.97 3.41
CA LEU A 21 -0.30 -23.33 3.04
C LEU A 21 0.03 -24.21 4.26
N GLU A 22 0.50 -23.62 5.37
CA GLU A 22 0.66 -24.33 6.67
C GLU A 22 -0.63 -25.06 7.10
N ARG A 23 -1.81 -24.55 6.72
CA ARG A 23 -3.10 -25.17 7.00
C ARG A 23 -3.50 -26.33 6.07
N LYS A 24 -2.83 -26.47 4.92
CA LYS A 24 -3.15 -27.48 3.89
C LYS A 24 -2.17 -28.66 3.85
N ASN A 25 -1.34 -28.87 4.88
CA ASN A 25 -0.28 -29.89 4.92
C ASN A 25 0.77 -29.75 3.79
N VAL A 26 0.88 -28.57 3.18
CA VAL A 26 1.94 -28.20 2.24
C VAL A 26 2.79 -27.18 2.98
N GLY A 27 4.04 -27.51 3.32
CA GLY A 27 4.85 -26.79 4.30
C GLY A 27 4.87 -25.25 4.24
N GLY A 28 5.25 -24.60 5.34
CA GLY A 28 5.27 -23.14 5.47
C GLY A 28 6.46 -22.46 4.77
N PHE A 29 6.62 -21.16 4.97
CA PHE A 29 7.73 -20.37 4.40
C PHE A 29 9.09 -20.97 4.77
N ILE A 30 9.22 -21.44 6.01
CA ILE A 30 10.43 -22.11 6.50
C ILE A 30 10.69 -23.41 5.73
N ASP A 31 9.66 -24.17 5.33
CA ASP A 31 9.85 -25.38 4.53
C ASP A 31 10.27 -25.06 3.08
N PHE A 32 9.81 -23.94 2.53
CA PHE A 32 10.35 -23.39 1.29
C PHE A 32 11.84 -23.03 1.44
N VAL A 33 12.23 -22.35 2.52
CA VAL A 33 13.64 -22.00 2.78
C VAL A 33 14.51 -23.26 2.94
N LYS A 34 14.00 -24.33 3.57
CA LYS A 34 14.69 -25.61 3.68
C LYS A 34 14.84 -26.30 2.32
N ASN A 35 13.83 -26.25 1.45
CA ASN A 35 13.85 -26.90 0.14
C ASN A 35 13.06 -26.12 -0.94
N PRO A 36 13.70 -25.16 -1.64
CA PRO A 36 12.99 -24.26 -2.55
C PRO A 36 12.63 -24.87 -3.92
N LYS A 37 13.27 -25.97 -4.33
CA LYS A 37 13.11 -26.54 -5.68
C LYS A 37 11.68 -27.01 -6.02
N PRO A 38 11.00 -27.83 -5.19
CA PRO A 38 9.66 -28.32 -5.51
C PRO A 38 8.63 -27.19 -5.69
N TRP A 39 8.85 -26.08 -4.98
CA TRP A 39 8.02 -24.89 -5.03
C TRP A 39 8.19 -24.11 -6.33
N ALA A 40 9.44 -23.90 -6.76
CA ALA A 40 9.74 -23.29 -8.05
C ALA A 40 9.12 -24.10 -9.20
N ASP A 41 9.21 -25.43 -9.16
CA ASP A 41 8.60 -26.30 -10.16
C ASP A 41 7.07 -26.21 -10.15
N ALA A 42 6.43 -26.13 -8.97
CA ALA A 42 4.99 -25.98 -8.84
C ALA A 42 4.49 -24.63 -9.37
N PHE A 43 5.19 -23.54 -9.04
CA PHE A 43 4.90 -22.21 -9.56
C PHE A 43 4.99 -22.16 -11.09
N ASN A 44 6.08 -22.70 -11.66
CA ASN A 44 6.26 -22.77 -13.10
C ASN A 44 5.15 -23.57 -13.81
N ARG A 45 4.68 -24.67 -13.21
CA ARG A 45 3.55 -25.44 -13.74
C ARG A 45 2.23 -24.65 -13.73
N GLN A 46 1.93 -23.95 -12.64
CA GLN A 46 0.73 -23.12 -12.54
C GLN A 46 0.75 -21.97 -13.56
N GLN A 47 1.90 -21.32 -13.72
CA GLN A 47 2.09 -20.25 -14.68
C GLN A 47 1.85 -20.74 -16.12
N LYS A 48 2.49 -21.86 -16.50
CA LYS A 48 2.29 -22.45 -17.83
C LYS A 48 0.83 -22.83 -18.11
N ARG A 49 0.15 -23.40 -17.11
CA ARG A 49 -1.29 -23.72 -17.20
C ARG A 49 -2.14 -22.47 -17.42
N ALA A 50 -1.84 -21.39 -16.70
CA ALA A 50 -2.55 -20.12 -16.87
C ALA A 50 -2.37 -19.54 -18.28
N GLU A 51 -1.15 -19.57 -18.81
CA GLU A 51 -0.85 -19.11 -20.18
C GLU A 51 -1.56 -19.94 -21.27
N GLU A 52 -1.72 -21.25 -21.06
CA GLU A 52 -2.51 -22.11 -21.96
C GLU A 52 -4.00 -21.77 -21.88
N LEU A 53 -4.56 -21.67 -20.66
CA LEU A 53 -5.98 -21.35 -20.48
C LEU A 53 -6.36 -19.96 -21.00
N ILE A 54 -5.50 -18.95 -20.80
CA ILE A 54 -5.72 -17.59 -21.30
C ILE A 54 -5.79 -17.59 -22.83
N ARG A 55 -4.89 -18.30 -23.51
CA ARG A 55 -4.93 -18.43 -24.98
C ARG A 55 -6.21 -19.11 -25.46
N ASP A 56 -6.67 -20.13 -24.74
CA ASP A 56 -7.86 -20.86 -25.13
C ASP A 56 -9.15 -20.07 -24.86
N CYS A 57 -9.18 -19.21 -23.85
CA CYS A 57 -10.40 -18.53 -23.39
C CYS A 57 -10.93 -17.47 -24.36
N GLU A 58 -10.09 -16.95 -25.26
CA GLU A 58 -10.50 -16.05 -26.34
C GLU A 58 -11.59 -16.66 -27.22
N ASN A 59 -11.58 -18.00 -27.38
CA ASN A 59 -12.53 -18.72 -28.24
C ASN A 59 -13.70 -19.39 -27.48
N TRP A 60 -13.81 -19.17 -26.17
CA TRP A 60 -14.92 -19.76 -25.40
C TRP A 60 -16.25 -19.11 -25.77
N ASP A 61 -17.32 -19.91 -25.77
CA ASP A 61 -18.68 -19.39 -25.88
C ASP A 61 -19.17 -18.80 -24.54
N ASP A 62 -20.31 -18.11 -24.59
CA ASP A 62 -20.86 -17.41 -23.42
C ASP A 62 -21.36 -18.39 -22.34
N GLU A 63 -21.78 -19.60 -22.73
CA GLU A 63 -22.18 -20.64 -21.79
C GLU A 63 -20.98 -21.09 -20.93
N LYS A 64 -19.82 -21.30 -21.54
CA LYS A 64 -18.60 -21.66 -20.83
C LYS A 64 -18.10 -20.53 -19.94
N VAL A 65 -18.18 -19.28 -20.38
CA VAL A 65 -17.85 -18.12 -19.54
C VAL A 65 -18.81 -18.03 -18.36
N ALA A 66 -20.12 -18.16 -18.59
CA ALA A 66 -21.12 -18.16 -17.53
C ALA A 66 -20.93 -19.32 -16.53
N GLY A 67 -20.51 -20.50 -17.01
CA GLY A 67 -20.13 -21.64 -16.19
C GLY A 67 -18.95 -21.34 -15.27
N LEU A 68 -17.88 -20.73 -15.80
CA LEU A 68 -16.72 -20.33 -15.01
C LEU A 68 -17.09 -19.29 -13.93
N VAL A 69 -17.91 -18.28 -14.30
CA VAL A 69 -18.37 -17.25 -13.36
C VAL A 69 -19.26 -17.88 -12.27
N ARG A 70 -20.19 -18.77 -12.63
CA ARG A 70 -21.03 -19.48 -11.65
C ARG A 70 -20.20 -20.27 -10.66
N TRP A 71 -19.24 -21.05 -11.15
CA TRP A 71 -18.32 -21.82 -10.31
C TRP A 71 -17.54 -20.89 -9.38
N TYR A 72 -16.97 -19.81 -9.92
CA TYR A 72 -16.17 -18.86 -9.15
C TYR A 72 -16.98 -18.15 -8.06
N LEU A 73 -18.24 -17.80 -8.32
CA LEU A 73 -19.07 -17.09 -7.36
C LEU A 73 -19.71 -18.02 -6.33
N LEU A 74 -20.22 -19.19 -6.75
CA LEU A 74 -21.10 -20.01 -5.91
C LEU A 74 -20.46 -21.28 -5.35
N GLU A 75 -19.40 -21.80 -5.99
CA GLU A 75 -18.84 -23.12 -5.64
C GLU A 75 -17.46 -23.03 -5.00
N VAL A 76 -16.70 -21.97 -5.32
CA VAL A 76 -15.40 -21.74 -4.70
C VAL A 76 -15.57 -21.36 -3.23
N GLU A 77 -14.72 -21.91 -2.35
CA GLU A 77 -14.72 -21.53 -0.92
C GLU A 77 -14.02 -20.19 -0.67
N SER A 78 -12.99 -19.85 -1.47
CA SER A 78 -12.20 -18.62 -1.33
C SER A 78 -11.47 -18.28 -2.63
N SER A 79 -11.41 -16.99 -2.96
CA SER A 79 -10.75 -16.48 -4.17
C SER A 79 -9.25 -16.77 -4.24
N ASP A 80 -8.58 -17.08 -3.12
CA ASP A 80 -7.16 -17.48 -3.18
C ASP A 80 -6.96 -18.96 -3.54
N ASN A 81 -8.02 -19.76 -3.62
CA ASN A 81 -7.95 -21.17 -4.06
C ASN A 81 -8.19 -21.33 -5.58
N VAL A 82 -8.24 -20.23 -6.33
CA VAL A 82 -8.76 -20.19 -7.72
C VAL A 82 -7.64 -20.32 -8.77
N GLY A 83 -6.39 -20.53 -8.35
CA GLY A 83 -5.28 -20.94 -9.24
C GLY A 83 -5.18 -20.15 -10.55
N ALA A 84 -5.05 -20.86 -11.66
CA ALA A 84 -4.95 -20.31 -13.01
C ALA A 84 -6.26 -19.65 -13.48
N GLU A 85 -7.40 -20.16 -13.02
CA GLU A 85 -8.74 -19.68 -13.38
C GLU A 85 -8.97 -18.23 -12.97
N ARG A 86 -8.31 -17.75 -11.91
CA ARG A 86 -8.36 -16.33 -11.51
C ARG A 86 -7.77 -15.42 -12.58
N GLN A 87 -6.70 -15.87 -13.24
CA GLN A 87 -6.08 -15.11 -14.33
C GLN A 87 -6.97 -15.13 -15.57
N VAL A 88 -7.66 -16.24 -15.84
CA VAL A 88 -8.65 -16.36 -16.92
C VAL A 88 -9.83 -15.40 -16.69
N LEU A 89 -10.41 -15.38 -15.49
CA LEU A 89 -11.50 -14.45 -15.14
C LEU A 89 -11.10 -12.98 -15.36
N HIS A 90 -9.88 -12.62 -14.94
CA HIS A 90 -9.36 -11.27 -15.17
C HIS A 90 -9.18 -10.96 -16.66
N HIS A 91 -8.64 -11.92 -17.43
CA HIS A 91 -8.44 -11.77 -18.88
C HIS A 91 -9.76 -11.67 -19.65
N LEU A 92 -10.80 -12.42 -19.24
CA LEU A 92 -12.14 -12.36 -19.84
C LEU A 92 -12.82 -11.00 -19.65
N GLY A 93 -12.44 -10.24 -18.62
CA GLY A 93 -12.88 -8.86 -18.40
C GLY A 93 -14.39 -8.69 -18.48
N GLU A 94 -14.84 -7.83 -19.39
CA GLU A 94 -16.26 -7.49 -19.59
C GLU A 94 -17.15 -8.71 -19.89
N ARG A 95 -16.60 -9.80 -20.43
CA ARG A 95 -17.37 -11.04 -20.68
C ARG A 95 -17.88 -11.68 -19.39
N THR A 96 -17.29 -11.35 -18.24
CA THR A 96 -17.72 -11.85 -16.93
C THR A 96 -18.88 -11.06 -16.33
N HIS A 97 -19.14 -9.85 -16.83
CA HIS A 97 -20.07 -8.90 -16.25
C HIS A 97 -21.53 -9.39 -16.28
N ALA A 98 -22.06 -9.70 -17.47
CA ALA A 98 -23.44 -10.15 -17.63
C ALA A 98 -23.76 -11.42 -16.80
N PRO A 99 -22.98 -12.51 -16.84
CA PRO A 99 -23.28 -13.68 -16.01
C PRO A 99 -23.15 -13.41 -14.50
N ALA A 100 -22.25 -12.51 -14.08
CA ALA A 100 -22.18 -12.11 -12.67
C ALA A 100 -23.44 -11.34 -12.25
N LEU A 101 -23.91 -10.38 -13.06
CA LEU A 101 -25.14 -9.64 -12.77
C LEU A 101 -26.38 -10.54 -12.74
N GLU A 102 -26.49 -11.51 -13.64
CA GLU A 102 -27.61 -12.45 -13.63
C GLU A 102 -27.67 -13.27 -12.33
N ILE A 103 -26.51 -13.65 -11.77
CA ILE A 103 -26.44 -14.31 -10.46
C ILE A 103 -26.85 -13.35 -9.33
N LEU A 104 -26.42 -12.09 -9.38
CA LEU A 104 -26.74 -11.10 -8.34
C LEU A 104 -28.21 -10.65 -8.35
N LYS A 105 -28.89 -10.69 -9.51
CA LYS A 105 -30.32 -10.36 -9.64
C LYS A 105 -31.24 -11.39 -8.99
N ASP A 106 -30.77 -12.63 -8.79
CA ASP A 106 -31.55 -13.72 -8.22
C ASP A 106 -31.80 -13.50 -6.72
N ARG A 107 -32.95 -12.90 -6.39
CA ARG A 107 -33.31 -12.56 -5.02
C ARG A 107 -33.48 -13.78 -4.12
N ASP A 108 -33.83 -14.94 -4.68
CA ASP A 108 -33.96 -16.18 -3.92
C ASP A 108 -32.60 -16.66 -3.39
N ARG A 109 -31.50 -16.16 -3.99
CA ARG A 109 -30.13 -16.43 -3.55
C ARG A 109 -29.57 -15.40 -2.59
N TYR A 110 -30.29 -14.35 -2.21
CA TYR A 110 -29.73 -13.25 -1.41
C TYR A 110 -28.94 -13.76 -0.19
N ALA A 111 -29.55 -14.66 0.60
CA ALA A 111 -28.91 -15.27 1.76
C ALA A 111 -27.61 -16.03 1.39
N GLN A 112 -27.58 -16.74 0.27
CA GLN A 112 -26.37 -17.39 -0.24
C GLN A 112 -25.32 -16.35 -0.66
N LEU A 113 -25.73 -15.27 -1.33
CA LEU A 113 -24.82 -14.28 -1.91
C LEU A 113 -24.07 -13.47 -0.85
N VAL A 114 -24.68 -13.25 0.32
CA VAL A 114 -24.09 -12.47 1.41
C VAL A 114 -23.44 -13.33 2.50
N THR A 115 -23.65 -14.65 2.47
CA THR A 115 -23.02 -15.56 3.44
C THR A 115 -21.55 -15.81 3.06
N PRO A 116 -20.58 -15.47 3.93
CA PRO A 116 -19.17 -15.74 3.67
C PRO A 116 -18.88 -17.25 3.55
N THR A 117 -18.03 -17.62 2.60
CA THR A 117 -17.49 -18.98 2.46
C THR A 117 -16.03 -19.05 2.91
N GLY A 118 -15.55 -20.27 3.17
CA GLY A 118 -14.16 -20.50 3.60
C GLY A 118 -13.96 -20.27 5.10
N GLU A 119 -14.74 -20.98 5.91
CA GLU A 119 -14.68 -20.91 7.37
C GLU A 119 -13.24 -21.09 7.89
N GLY A 120 -12.87 -20.27 8.86
CA GLY A 120 -11.54 -20.26 9.47
C GLY A 120 -10.49 -19.48 8.68
N LEU A 121 -10.69 -19.12 7.41
CA LEU A 121 -9.76 -18.27 6.67
C LEU A 121 -9.65 -16.88 7.31
N PHE A 122 -8.51 -16.20 7.10
CA PHE A 122 -8.26 -14.86 7.65
C PHE A 122 -9.24 -13.79 7.14
N SER A 123 -9.70 -13.94 5.90
CA SER A 123 -10.71 -13.07 5.29
C SER A 123 -11.68 -13.95 4.48
N PRO A 124 -12.73 -14.49 5.11
CA PRO A 124 -13.77 -15.23 4.41
C PRO A 124 -14.54 -14.25 3.49
N GLN A 125 -14.96 -14.73 2.32
CA GLN A 125 -15.61 -13.90 1.29
C GLN A 125 -16.94 -14.52 0.90
N ALA A 126 -17.98 -13.69 0.81
CA ALA A 126 -19.24 -14.11 0.24
C ALA A 126 -19.17 -14.15 -1.29
N PRO A 127 -20.09 -14.84 -1.98
CA PRO A 127 -20.25 -14.73 -3.43
C PRO A 127 -20.35 -13.28 -3.93
N PHE A 128 -21.00 -12.39 -3.16
CA PHE A 128 -21.11 -10.97 -3.50
C PHE A 128 -19.75 -10.27 -3.56
N ASN A 129 -18.87 -10.45 -2.56
CA ASN A 129 -17.54 -9.84 -2.56
C ASN A 129 -16.74 -10.24 -3.80
N ARG A 130 -16.83 -11.52 -4.20
CA ARG A 130 -16.21 -12.03 -5.43
C ARG A 130 -16.82 -11.45 -6.69
N ALA A 131 -18.14 -11.25 -6.73
CA ALA A 131 -18.80 -10.61 -7.86
C ALA A 131 -18.32 -9.17 -8.04
N CYS A 132 -18.13 -8.42 -6.96
CA CYS A 132 -17.57 -7.06 -7.01
C CYS A 132 -16.17 -7.01 -7.66
N LEU A 133 -15.35 -8.05 -7.49
CA LEU A 133 -14.04 -8.14 -8.16
C LEU A 133 -14.17 -8.29 -9.68
N LEU A 134 -15.20 -8.99 -10.16
CA LEU A 134 -15.48 -9.14 -11.59
C LEU A 134 -16.09 -7.87 -12.19
N LEU A 135 -16.84 -7.11 -11.39
CA LEU A 135 -17.63 -5.95 -11.86
C LEU A 135 -16.89 -4.61 -11.76
N ARG A 136 -15.68 -4.56 -11.18
CA ARG A 136 -14.95 -3.29 -10.94
C ARG A 136 -14.59 -2.50 -12.22
N SER A 137 -14.63 -3.13 -13.39
CA SER A 137 -14.42 -2.48 -14.70
C SER A 137 -15.72 -1.96 -15.34
N MET A 138 -16.88 -2.39 -14.85
CA MET A 138 -18.19 -2.10 -15.43
C MET A 138 -18.55 -0.61 -15.40
N ASP A 139 -19.28 -0.17 -16.42
CA ASP A 139 -19.94 1.13 -16.49
C ASP A 139 -21.38 1.01 -15.96
N GLY A 140 -21.94 2.07 -15.35
CA GLY A 140 -23.07 2.11 -14.39
C GLY A 140 -24.41 1.36 -14.62
N GLU A 141 -24.48 0.33 -15.46
CA GLU A 141 -25.64 -0.51 -15.75
C GLU A 141 -26.10 -1.39 -14.57
N ALA A 142 -25.36 -1.44 -13.47
CA ALA A 142 -25.64 -2.32 -12.33
C ALA A 142 -26.12 -1.61 -11.06
N VAL A 143 -26.41 -0.30 -11.10
CA VAL A 143 -26.84 0.48 -9.91
C VAL A 143 -27.99 -0.22 -9.16
N ASP A 144 -29.06 -0.60 -9.86
CA ASP A 144 -30.23 -1.25 -9.25
C ASP A 144 -29.93 -2.66 -8.69
N VAL A 145 -28.95 -3.36 -9.29
CA VAL A 145 -28.53 -4.70 -8.85
C VAL A 145 -27.71 -4.61 -7.58
N ILE A 146 -26.86 -3.59 -7.43
CA ILE A 146 -25.96 -3.41 -6.28
C ILE A 146 -26.66 -2.70 -5.12
N ALA A 147 -27.60 -1.81 -5.39
CA ALA A 147 -28.28 -0.99 -4.37
C ALA A 147 -28.81 -1.75 -3.13
N PRO A 148 -29.38 -2.98 -3.24
CA PRO A 148 -29.85 -3.73 -2.07
C PRO A 148 -28.74 -4.07 -1.07
N PHE A 149 -27.52 -4.35 -1.56
CA PHE A 149 -26.38 -4.78 -0.73
C PHE A 149 -25.80 -3.65 0.12
N LEU A 150 -26.13 -2.39 -0.18
CA LEU A 150 -25.78 -1.22 0.66
C LEU A 150 -26.57 -1.16 1.98
N SER A 151 -27.51 -2.08 2.22
CA SER A 151 -28.23 -2.21 3.48
C SER A 151 -28.04 -3.57 4.14
N ASP A 152 -27.08 -4.37 3.68
CA ASP A 152 -26.82 -5.65 4.32
C ASP A 152 -26.35 -5.46 5.77
N GLU A 153 -26.65 -6.42 6.64
CA GLU A 153 -26.23 -6.39 8.04
C GLU A 153 -24.70 -6.44 8.17
N SER A 154 -24.03 -7.16 7.26
CA SER A 154 -22.58 -7.24 7.20
C SER A 154 -21.97 -5.95 6.65
N ASP A 155 -21.11 -5.31 7.43
CA ASP A 155 -20.31 -4.16 6.99
C ASP A 155 -19.36 -4.52 5.83
N ASP A 156 -18.86 -5.77 5.76
CA ASP A 156 -18.02 -6.22 4.64
C ASP A 156 -18.78 -6.23 3.31
N ILE A 157 -20.06 -6.62 3.32
CA ILE A 157 -20.92 -6.54 2.14
C ILE A 157 -21.20 -5.07 1.77
N ARG A 158 -21.53 -4.23 2.76
CA ARG A 158 -21.77 -2.80 2.52
C ARG A 158 -20.52 -2.08 1.98
N LYS A 159 -19.32 -2.40 2.46
CA LYS A 159 -18.03 -1.85 1.99
C LYS A 159 -17.80 -2.11 0.51
N ASP A 160 -17.95 -3.36 0.07
CA ASP A 160 -17.74 -3.72 -1.34
C ASP A 160 -18.85 -3.14 -2.23
N ALA A 161 -20.10 -3.12 -1.75
CA ALA A 161 -21.20 -2.48 -2.45
C ALA A 161 -20.97 -0.98 -2.62
N ALA A 162 -20.50 -0.28 -1.57
CA ALA A 162 -20.20 1.15 -1.60
C ALA A 162 -19.05 1.49 -2.55
N THR A 163 -18.00 0.65 -2.55
CA THR A 163 -16.88 0.82 -3.48
C THR A 163 -17.35 0.66 -4.91
N LEU A 164 -18.03 -0.45 -5.22
CA LEU A 164 -18.50 -0.72 -6.58
C LEU A 164 -19.47 0.37 -7.07
N MET A 165 -20.42 0.76 -6.22
CA MET A 165 -21.35 1.87 -6.52
C MET A 165 -20.60 3.17 -6.87
N GLY A 166 -19.52 3.50 -6.17
CA GLY A 166 -18.72 4.70 -6.44
C GLY A 166 -17.98 4.65 -7.78
N THR A 167 -17.54 3.46 -8.21
CA THR A 167 -16.80 3.28 -9.48
C THR A 167 -17.64 3.52 -10.74
N PHE A 168 -18.97 3.43 -10.65
CA PHE A 168 -19.85 3.65 -11.80
C PHE A 168 -19.83 5.10 -12.29
N GLY A 169 -19.62 6.07 -11.40
CA GLY A 169 -19.39 7.48 -11.76
C GLY A 169 -20.59 8.21 -12.37
N THR A 170 -21.77 7.60 -12.45
CA THR A 170 -22.97 8.20 -13.05
C THR A 170 -23.82 8.97 -12.03
N LYS A 171 -24.81 9.75 -12.49
CA LYS A 171 -25.68 10.54 -11.60
C LYS A 171 -26.59 9.65 -10.74
N GLU A 172 -26.95 8.47 -11.23
CA GLU A 172 -27.85 7.53 -10.56
C GLU A 172 -27.28 7.01 -9.24
N ILE A 173 -25.96 7.05 -9.05
CA ILE A 173 -25.30 6.59 -7.82
C ILE A 173 -25.51 7.54 -6.64
N ILE A 174 -25.84 8.81 -6.88
CA ILE A 174 -25.86 9.87 -5.86
C ILE A 174 -26.63 9.48 -4.58
N PRO A 175 -27.90 9.03 -4.63
CA PRO A 175 -28.62 8.63 -3.42
C PRO A 175 -27.96 7.46 -2.68
N HIS A 176 -27.32 6.56 -3.42
CA HIS A 176 -26.64 5.38 -2.87
C HIS A 176 -25.30 5.72 -2.24
N ILE A 177 -24.53 6.62 -2.85
CA ILE A 177 -23.29 7.15 -2.28
C ILE A 177 -23.58 8.00 -1.05
N ARG A 178 -24.59 8.88 -1.07
CA ARG A 178 -24.99 9.62 0.14
C ARG A 178 -25.32 8.69 1.30
N LYS A 179 -26.01 7.57 1.03
CA LYS A 179 -26.26 6.54 2.04
C LYS A 179 -24.96 5.95 2.59
N ALA A 180 -24.02 5.57 1.72
CA ALA A 180 -22.74 5.00 2.15
C ALA A 180 -21.85 5.99 2.89
N LEU A 181 -21.83 7.27 2.49
CA LEU A 181 -21.10 8.34 3.19
C LEU A 181 -21.71 8.67 4.56
N ASN A 182 -22.99 8.34 4.79
CA ASN A 182 -23.67 8.48 6.08
C ASN A 182 -23.79 7.14 6.85
N ASP A 183 -23.07 6.09 6.43
CA ASP A 183 -23.06 4.82 7.15
C ASP A 183 -22.42 5.00 8.54
N ASN A 184 -22.91 4.24 9.52
CA ASN A 184 -22.39 4.26 10.89
C ASN A 184 -20.95 3.72 10.95
N ASP A 185 -20.60 2.78 10.05
CA ASP A 185 -19.28 2.19 9.97
C ASP A 185 -18.31 3.11 9.19
N GLU A 186 -17.17 3.43 9.81
CA GLU A 186 -16.16 4.33 9.21
C GLU A 186 -15.49 3.73 7.97
N TYR A 187 -15.36 2.41 7.89
CA TYR A 187 -14.80 1.74 6.73
C TYR A 187 -15.78 1.78 5.56
N VAL A 188 -17.09 1.62 5.79
CA VAL A 188 -18.07 1.79 4.70
C VAL A 188 -17.97 3.19 4.07
N ARG A 189 -17.85 4.23 4.90
CA ARG A 189 -17.62 5.62 4.41
C ARG A 189 -16.32 5.74 3.60
N SER A 190 -15.21 5.17 4.09
CA SER A 190 -13.91 5.19 3.39
C SER A 190 -13.93 4.40 2.07
N TYR A 191 -14.70 3.31 2.01
CA TYR A 191 -14.85 2.49 0.80
C TYR A 191 -15.71 3.19 -0.26
N ALA A 192 -16.74 3.95 0.13
CA ALA A 192 -17.46 4.83 -0.79
C ALA A 192 -16.52 5.87 -1.43
N LEU A 193 -15.67 6.52 -0.62
CA LEU A 193 -14.65 7.46 -1.11
C LEU A 193 -13.62 6.78 -2.01
N THR A 194 -13.28 5.52 -1.74
CA THR A 194 -12.39 4.71 -2.59
C THR A 194 -13.00 4.49 -3.97
N GLY A 195 -14.31 4.19 -4.04
CA GLY A 195 -15.04 4.08 -5.30
C GLY A 195 -15.05 5.40 -6.09
N LEU A 196 -15.36 6.52 -5.42
CA LEU A 196 -15.34 7.85 -6.04
C LEU A 196 -13.95 8.23 -6.56
N LYS A 197 -12.90 7.94 -5.77
CA LYS A 197 -11.50 8.16 -6.18
C LYS A 197 -11.13 7.36 -7.42
N ASP A 198 -11.51 6.09 -7.50
CA ASP A 198 -11.25 5.26 -8.69
C ASP A 198 -12.01 5.80 -9.92
N ALA A 199 -13.26 6.25 -9.75
CA ALA A 199 -14.01 6.90 -10.82
C ALA A 199 -13.33 8.21 -11.29
N LEU A 200 -12.86 9.05 -10.37
CA LEU A 200 -12.10 10.28 -10.67
C LEU A 200 -10.79 9.97 -11.42
N ALA A 201 -10.00 9.02 -10.91
CA ALA A 201 -8.72 8.63 -11.52
C ALA A 201 -8.87 8.07 -12.94
N ARG A 202 -10.03 7.47 -13.26
CA ARG A 202 -10.38 6.97 -14.60
C ARG A 202 -11.10 8.01 -15.47
N GLY A 203 -11.36 9.21 -14.96
CA GLY A 203 -12.16 10.23 -15.65
C GLY A 203 -13.62 9.84 -15.89
N ARG A 204 -14.17 8.95 -15.05
CA ARG A 204 -15.53 8.40 -15.17
C ARG A 204 -16.57 9.12 -14.30
N LEU A 205 -16.15 9.83 -13.25
CA LEU A 205 -17.10 10.56 -12.41
C LEU A 205 -17.67 11.75 -13.20
N ALA A 206 -18.96 11.71 -13.52
CA ALA A 206 -19.64 12.77 -14.26
C ALA A 206 -19.55 14.12 -13.50
N GLU A 207 -19.41 15.22 -14.23
CA GLU A 207 -19.22 16.56 -13.66
C GLU A 207 -20.37 16.98 -12.73
N ASP A 208 -21.60 16.63 -13.09
CA ASP A 208 -22.78 16.92 -12.27
C ASP A 208 -22.82 16.06 -11.01
N CYS A 209 -22.45 14.78 -11.09
CA CYS A 209 -22.28 13.89 -9.95
C CYS A 209 -21.18 14.39 -9.00
N SER A 210 -20.02 14.79 -9.56
CA SER A 210 -18.92 15.41 -8.81
C SER A 210 -19.37 16.65 -8.06
N SER A 211 -20.07 17.55 -8.75
CA SER A 211 -20.57 18.81 -8.19
C SER A 211 -21.61 18.57 -7.08
N GLU A 212 -22.53 17.61 -7.27
CA GLU A 212 -23.59 17.31 -6.30
C GLU A 212 -23.09 16.60 -5.04
N LEU A 213 -22.00 15.82 -5.14
CA LEU A 213 -21.40 15.10 -4.01
C LEU A 213 -20.30 15.90 -3.30
N PHE A 214 -19.88 17.05 -3.84
CA PHE A 214 -18.78 17.84 -3.26
C PHE A 214 -19.04 18.22 -1.80
N ASP A 215 -20.21 18.77 -1.49
CA ASP A 215 -20.55 19.17 -0.12
C ASP A 215 -20.77 17.97 0.81
N ASP A 216 -21.23 16.83 0.28
CA ASP A 216 -21.33 15.57 1.04
C ASP A 216 -19.93 15.11 1.50
N VAL A 217 -18.94 15.10 0.60
CA VAL A 217 -17.55 14.73 0.92
C VAL A 217 -16.90 15.76 1.85
N ARG A 218 -17.13 17.05 1.60
CA ARG A 218 -16.64 18.16 2.44
C ARG A 218 -17.11 18.02 3.89
N SER A 219 -18.39 17.71 4.08
CA SER A 219 -19.00 17.54 5.41
C SER A 219 -18.31 16.44 6.23
N LEU A 220 -17.78 15.39 5.60
CA LEU A 220 -17.02 14.34 6.30
C LEU A 220 -15.72 14.86 6.92
N ILE A 221 -15.09 15.86 6.28
CA ILE A 221 -13.88 16.51 6.78
C ILE A 221 -14.25 17.49 7.90
N GLU A 222 -15.26 18.33 7.67
CA GLU A 222 -15.73 19.32 8.67
C GLU A 222 -16.12 18.66 10.00
N ASN A 223 -16.75 17.48 9.93
CA ASN A 223 -17.22 16.74 11.10
C ASN A 223 -16.22 15.70 11.62
N ASP A 224 -14.98 15.69 11.11
CA ASP A 224 -13.91 14.75 11.49
C ASP A 224 -14.38 13.28 11.51
N CYS A 225 -15.09 12.86 10.45
CA CYS A 225 -15.67 11.52 10.35
C CYS A 225 -14.63 10.39 10.11
N LYS A 226 -13.34 10.65 10.39
CA LYS A 226 -12.19 9.73 10.22
C LYS A 226 -12.13 9.03 8.87
N THR A 227 -12.12 9.84 7.80
CA THR A 227 -12.03 9.33 6.43
C THR A 227 -10.70 9.76 5.81
N ASP A 228 -9.79 8.80 5.66
CA ASP A 228 -8.40 9.01 5.21
C ASP A 228 -8.27 9.56 3.78
N ARG A 229 -9.29 9.37 2.95
CA ARG A 229 -9.31 9.75 1.52
C ARG A 229 -10.20 10.94 1.19
N ALA A 230 -10.98 11.48 2.14
CA ALA A 230 -11.98 12.51 1.82
C ALA A 230 -11.32 13.79 1.28
N ALA A 231 -10.21 14.20 1.87
CA ALA A 231 -9.47 15.37 1.39
C ALA A 231 -8.94 15.19 -0.03
N GLU A 232 -8.43 14.00 -0.36
CA GLU A 232 -7.93 13.69 -1.71
C GLU A 232 -9.07 13.71 -2.74
N VAL A 233 -10.19 13.05 -2.43
CA VAL A 233 -11.39 13.03 -3.29
C VAL A 233 -11.92 14.44 -3.51
N LEU A 234 -12.03 15.25 -2.46
CA LEU A 234 -12.52 16.62 -2.56
C LEU A 234 -11.65 17.48 -3.48
N LEU A 235 -10.32 17.32 -3.39
CA LEU A 235 -9.39 18.06 -4.24
C LEU A 235 -9.48 17.63 -5.72
N GLN A 236 -9.66 16.34 -5.98
CA GLN A 236 -9.84 15.81 -7.33
C GLN A 236 -11.20 16.19 -7.95
N MET A 237 -12.24 16.36 -7.12
CA MET A 237 -13.55 16.85 -7.56
C MET A 237 -13.50 18.32 -8.01
N ASP A 238 -12.91 19.19 -7.19
CA ASP A 238 -12.74 20.63 -7.50
C ASP A 238 -11.56 21.20 -6.70
N GLN A 239 -10.42 21.34 -7.38
CA GLN A 239 -9.17 21.78 -6.75
C GLN A 239 -9.28 23.17 -6.12
N ALA A 240 -9.98 24.10 -6.78
CA ALA A 240 -10.07 25.48 -6.32
C ALA A 240 -10.92 25.61 -5.05
N LYS A 241 -12.11 24.98 -5.04
CA LYS A 241 -12.97 24.98 -3.85
C LYS A 241 -12.36 24.23 -2.68
N ALA A 242 -11.72 23.08 -2.95
CA ALA A 242 -11.05 22.31 -1.91
C ALA A 242 -9.86 23.09 -1.32
N ALA A 243 -9.07 23.80 -2.15
CA ALA A 243 -7.99 24.67 -1.69
C ALA A 243 -8.49 25.76 -0.74
N GLU A 244 -9.55 26.48 -1.14
CA GLU A 244 -10.17 27.52 -0.32
C GLU A 244 -10.66 26.96 1.01
N PHE A 245 -11.31 25.80 0.98
CA PHE A 245 -11.82 25.11 2.15
C PHE A 245 -10.69 24.65 3.10
N PHE A 246 -9.66 23.98 2.59
CA PHE A 246 -8.52 23.48 3.37
C PHE A 246 -7.75 24.62 4.03
N LEU A 247 -7.64 25.76 3.35
CA LEU A 247 -6.97 26.95 3.83
C LEU A 247 -7.91 27.87 4.62
N SER A 248 -9.16 27.51 4.86
CA SER A 248 -10.06 28.32 5.70
C SER A 248 -9.57 28.36 7.15
N PRO A 249 -9.90 29.40 7.94
CA PRO A 249 -9.57 29.46 9.36
C PRO A 249 -10.18 28.33 10.21
N ALA A 250 -11.27 27.71 9.74
CA ALA A 250 -11.91 26.59 10.41
C ALA A 250 -11.09 25.30 10.29
N ILE A 251 -10.47 25.07 9.13
CA ILE A 251 -9.73 23.84 8.83
C ILE A 251 -8.24 23.99 9.09
N PHE A 252 -7.62 25.09 8.62
CA PHE A 252 -6.20 25.35 8.80
C PHE A 252 -5.90 25.96 10.18
N SER A 253 -6.20 25.21 11.24
CA SER A 253 -6.13 25.66 12.63
C SER A 253 -5.73 24.52 13.56
N THR A 254 -4.95 24.82 14.60
CA THR A 254 -4.54 23.85 15.63
C THR A 254 -5.70 23.27 16.44
N ALA A 255 -6.89 23.85 16.34
CA ALA A 255 -8.12 23.35 16.94
C ALA A 255 -8.78 22.22 16.13
N PHE A 256 -8.48 22.10 14.84
CA PHE A 256 -9.05 21.07 13.98
C PHE A 256 -8.24 19.77 14.06
N SER A 257 -8.87 18.69 14.54
CA SER A 257 -8.23 17.39 14.75
C SER A 257 -7.75 16.74 13.44
N GLY A 258 -8.47 16.95 12.33
CA GLY A 258 -8.13 16.44 11.00
C GLY A 258 -7.05 17.24 10.25
N LEU A 259 -6.45 18.25 10.88
CA LEU A 259 -5.49 19.17 10.24
C LEU A 259 -4.31 18.42 9.58
N ALA A 260 -3.82 17.36 10.22
CA ALA A 260 -2.69 16.58 9.71
C ALA A 260 -3.03 15.89 8.37
N ASP A 261 -4.25 15.39 8.20
CA ASP A 261 -4.66 14.69 6.97
C ASP A 261 -4.90 15.66 5.82
N VAL A 262 -5.47 16.84 6.12
CA VAL A 262 -5.61 17.93 5.15
C VAL A 262 -4.23 18.42 4.68
N MET A 263 -3.29 18.64 5.61
CA MET A 263 -1.93 19.06 5.24
C MET A 263 -1.14 17.96 4.51
N LYS A 264 -1.33 16.69 4.88
CA LYS A 264 -0.76 15.57 4.13
C LYS A 264 -1.26 15.58 2.68
N THR A 265 -2.57 15.74 2.48
CA THR A 265 -3.17 15.80 1.14
C THR A 265 -2.64 17.01 0.37
N ALA A 266 -2.62 18.19 0.99
CA ALA A 266 -2.03 19.38 0.40
C ALA A 266 -0.57 19.16 -0.04
N ALA A 267 0.22 18.45 0.77
CA ALA A 267 1.61 18.17 0.44
C ALA A 267 1.76 17.14 -0.70
N ASP A 268 0.96 16.07 -0.69
CA ASP A 268 1.00 15.01 -1.70
C ASP A 268 0.54 15.54 -3.07
N GLU A 269 -0.50 16.36 -3.08
CA GLU A 269 -1.12 16.94 -4.29
C GLU A 269 -0.52 18.29 -4.68
N ARG A 270 0.60 18.69 -4.04
CA ARG A 270 1.34 19.94 -4.33
C ARG A 270 0.47 21.21 -4.27
N LEU A 271 -0.51 21.24 -3.38
CA LEU A 271 -1.33 22.41 -3.13
C LEU A 271 -0.45 23.56 -2.58
N PRO A 272 -0.47 24.76 -3.17
CA PRO A 272 0.26 25.90 -2.64
C PRO A 272 -0.26 26.31 -1.26
N VAL A 273 0.54 26.08 -0.21
CA VAL A 273 0.26 26.57 1.15
C VAL A 273 1.16 27.76 1.45
N PRO A 274 0.60 28.96 1.73
CA PRO A 274 1.41 30.15 1.99
C PRO A 274 2.36 29.96 3.17
N ARG A 275 3.66 30.16 2.93
CA ARG A 275 4.72 30.03 3.95
C ARG A 275 4.42 30.77 5.25
N GLU A 276 3.98 32.03 5.17
CA GLU A 276 3.71 32.84 6.36
C GLU A 276 2.63 32.21 7.26
N ARG A 277 1.64 31.54 6.67
CA ARG A 277 0.62 30.81 7.43
C ARG A 277 1.17 29.55 8.07
N LEU A 278 2.07 28.83 7.38
CA LEU A 278 2.76 27.67 7.94
C LEU A 278 3.62 28.08 9.14
N LEU A 279 4.35 29.20 9.05
CA LEU A 279 5.19 29.67 10.14
C LEU A 279 4.39 29.98 11.41
N VAL A 280 3.25 30.65 11.27
CA VAL A 280 2.33 30.93 12.39
C VAL A 280 1.82 29.62 13.00
N LEU A 281 1.34 28.69 12.15
CA LEU A 281 0.82 27.40 12.61
C LEU A 281 1.89 26.56 13.32
N ILE A 282 3.12 26.51 12.79
CA ILE A 282 4.25 25.81 13.39
C ILE A 282 4.54 26.39 14.77
N GLN A 283 4.63 27.72 14.89
CA GLN A 283 4.89 28.39 16.16
C GLN A 283 3.81 28.05 17.21
N GLU A 284 2.54 28.05 16.83
CA GLU A 284 1.43 27.67 17.72
C GLU A 284 1.52 26.20 18.16
N LEU A 285 1.86 25.29 17.24
CA LEU A 285 1.98 23.86 17.56
C LEU A 285 3.16 23.59 18.49
N GLU A 286 4.30 24.24 18.28
CA GLU A 286 5.54 24.06 19.07
C GLU A 286 5.39 24.48 20.54
N VAL A 287 4.56 25.46 20.86
CA VAL A 287 4.32 25.92 22.24
C VAL A 287 3.20 25.17 22.96
N SER A 288 2.51 24.29 22.25
CA SER A 288 1.37 23.54 22.77
C SER A 288 1.75 22.13 23.23
N ASP A 289 0.87 21.46 23.99
CA ASP A 289 1.06 20.05 24.25
C ASP A 289 0.99 19.25 22.95
N LEU A 290 2.05 18.49 22.69
CA LEU A 290 2.36 17.92 21.38
C LEU A 290 2.07 16.42 21.36
N GLU A 291 0.86 16.05 21.80
CA GLU A 291 0.34 14.69 21.68
C GLU A 291 -0.38 14.49 20.34
N TYR A 292 -0.84 13.26 20.08
CA TYR A 292 -1.68 12.98 18.92
C TYR A 292 -3.00 13.78 19.02
N PRO A 293 -3.50 14.42 17.94
CA PRO A 293 -2.98 14.43 16.57
C PRO A 293 -1.99 15.57 16.23
N ARG A 294 -1.69 16.46 17.18
CA ARG A 294 -0.88 17.68 16.97
C ARG A 294 0.57 17.40 16.58
N ASN A 295 1.20 16.37 17.13
CA ASN A 295 2.55 15.96 16.71
C ASN A 295 2.62 15.58 15.22
N ARG A 296 1.55 14.98 14.69
CA ARG A 296 1.43 14.63 13.27
C ARG A 296 1.17 15.87 12.42
N ALA A 297 0.36 16.81 12.91
CA ALA A 297 0.16 18.10 12.26
C ALA A 297 1.47 18.88 12.15
N LEU A 298 2.27 18.97 13.21
CA LEU A 298 3.57 19.65 13.16
C LEU A 298 4.52 18.98 12.15
N GLY A 299 4.55 17.65 12.11
CA GLY A 299 5.31 16.91 11.09
C GLY A 299 4.91 17.29 9.65
N GLN A 300 3.61 17.32 9.34
CA GLN A 300 3.16 17.71 8.00
C GLN A 300 3.40 19.19 7.69
N ALA A 301 3.28 20.08 8.69
CA ALA A 301 3.60 21.49 8.53
C ALA A 301 5.08 21.71 8.19
N LEU A 302 6.00 20.95 8.80
CA LEU A 302 7.43 21.00 8.47
C LEU A 302 7.72 20.47 7.07
N ARG A 303 7.04 19.40 6.62
CA ARG A 303 7.14 18.93 5.22
C ARG A 303 6.70 20.02 4.24
N LEU A 304 5.53 20.62 4.46
CA LEU A 304 5.01 21.73 3.64
C LEU A 304 5.93 22.97 3.65
N LEU A 305 6.57 23.26 4.80
CA LEU A 305 7.56 24.32 4.89
C LEU A 305 8.75 24.05 3.94
N GLY A 306 9.26 22.83 3.93
CA GLY A 306 10.29 22.40 2.98
C GLY A 306 9.87 22.54 1.51
N GLN A 307 8.61 22.24 1.20
CA GLN A 307 8.05 22.39 -0.16
C GLN A 307 8.02 23.83 -0.66
N ASN A 308 8.05 24.83 0.23
CA ASN A 308 8.17 26.24 -0.16
C ASN A 308 9.58 26.62 -0.63
N ARG A 309 10.58 25.73 -0.46
CA ARG A 309 11.97 25.86 -0.94
C ARG A 309 12.67 27.16 -0.56
N GLN A 310 12.42 27.65 0.66
CA GLN A 310 13.12 28.83 1.17
C GLN A 310 14.38 28.40 1.96
N PRO A 311 15.58 28.85 1.57
CA PRO A 311 16.82 28.47 2.25
C PRO A 311 16.84 28.76 3.76
N GLY A 312 16.11 29.80 4.19
CA GLY A 312 16.00 30.18 5.60
C GLY A 312 15.27 29.16 6.49
N ASP A 313 14.57 28.18 5.90
CA ASP A 313 13.84 27.16 6.65
C ASP A 313 14.73 25.93 7.00
N ARG A 314 15.93 25.83 6.41
CA ARG A 314 16.85 24.70 6.62
C ARG A 314 17.20 24.47 8.09
N GLU A 315 17.55 25.53 8.83
CA GLU A 315 17.96 25.41 10.24
C GLU A 315 16.87 24.78 11.09
N ARG A 316 15.61 25.21 10.90
CA ARG A 316 14.46 24.66 11.60
C ARG A 316 14.25 23.18 11.27
N LEU A 317 14.33 22.83 9.98
CA LEU A 317 14.15 21.45 9.54
C LEU A 317 15.29 20.55 10.04
N GLU A 318 16.53 21.02 10.05
CA GLU A 318 17.68 20.32 10.61
C GLU A 318 17.49 20.01 12.10
N ALA A 319 17.05 21.00 12.88
CA ALA A 319 16.73 20.83 14.30
C ALA A 319 15.59 19.81 14.53
N GLY A 320 14.55 19.86 13.69
CA GLY A 320 13.38 18.98 13.79
C GLY A 320 13.70 17.49 13.71
N LYS A 321 14.79 17.10 13.04
CA LYS A 321 15.23 15.69 12.94
C LYS A 321 15.61 15.06 14.28
N TYR A 322 15.96 15.86 15.29
CA TYR A 322 16.34 15.40 16.62
C TYR A 322 15.22 15.54 17.65
N HIS A 323 14.02 15.93 17.20
CA HIS A 323 12.88 16.14 18.07
C HIS A 323 12.44 14.83 18.76
N LYS A 324 11.89 14.91 19.98
CA LYS A 324 11.45 13.72 20.76
C LYS A 324 10.30 12.95 20.09
N GLU A 325 9.41 13.67 19.40
CA GLU A 325 8.24 13.11 18.71
C GLU A 325 8.60 12.53 17.34
N LYS A 326 8.21 11.28 17.08
CA LYS A 326 8.56 10.57 15.84
C LYS A 326 8.05 11.27 14.56
N TYR A 327 6.82 11.80 14.58
CA TYR A 327 6.21 12.41 13.41
C TYR A 327 6.87 13.74 13.05
N VAL A 328 7.37 14.47 14.06
CA VAL A 328 8.13 15.71 13.83
C VAL A 328 9.46 15.39 13.17
N ARG A 329 10.18 14.37 13.63
CA ARG A 329 11.43 13.94 12.99
C ARG A 329 11.22 13.54 11.53
N GLN A 330 10.18 12.73 11.26
CA GLN A 330 9.82 12.28 9.91
C GLN A 330 9.42 13.46 9.00
N GLY A 331 8.58 14.37 9.51
CA GLY A 331 8.16 15.56 8.79
C GLY A 331 9.31 16.50 8.44
N ALA A 332 10.22 16.72 9.39
CA ALA A 332 11.42 17.51 9.18
C ALA A 332 12.37 16.90 8.14
N ALA A 333 12.59 15.58 8.22
CA ALA A 333 13.37 14.83 7.24
C ALA A 333 12.76 14.90 5.82
N ALA A 334 11.44 14.74 5.70
CA ALA A 334 10.72 14.92 4.45
C ALA A 334 10.82 16.37 3.95
N GLY A 335 10.70 17.35 4.84
CA GLY A 335 10.87 18.77 4.50
C GLY A 335 12.26 19.09 3.96
N LEU A 336 13.33 18.47 4.46
CA LEU A 336 14.68 18.65 3.90
C LEU A 336 14.80 18.06 2.49
N LEU A 337 14.22 16.88 2.23
CA LEU A 337 14.18 16.33 0.88
C LEU A 337 13.42 17.26 -0.07
N GLU A 338 12.32 17.87 0.38
CA GLU A 338 11.55 18.84 -0.40
C GLU A 338 12.32 20.13 -0.68
N LEU A 339 13.03 20.64 0.33
CA LEU A 339 13.88 21.83 0.23
C LEU A 339 14.98 21.63 -0.82
N GLU A 340 15.59 20.45 -0.85
CA GLU A 340 16.66 20.09 -1.79
C GLU A 340 16.16 19.54 -3.13
N ASN A 341 14.83 19.45 -3.36
CA ASN A 341 14.25 18.84 -4.55
C ASN A 341 14.66 17.36 -4.77
N LEU A 342 14.85 16.63 -3.68
CA LEU A 342 15.28 15.23 -3.67
C LEU A 342 14.15 14.25 -3.38
N VAL A 343 12.89 14.65 -3.36
CA VAL A 343 11.77 13.77 -2.99
C VAL A 343 11.57 12.54 -3.87
N ASP A 344 11.83 12.67 -5.17
CA ASP A 344 11.63 11.57 -6.13
C ASP A 344 12.91 10.76 -6.39
N PHE A 345 13.95 10.94 -5.57
CA PHE A 345 15.25 10.28 -5.76
C PHE A 345 15.15 8.75 -5.80
N ARG A 346 14.21 8.17 -5.04
CA ARG A 346 13.99 6.72 -5.00
C ARG A 346 13.47 6.21 -6.34
N ASP A 347 12.51 6.93 -6.93
CA ASP A 347 11.91 6.55 -8.21
C ASP A 347 12.96 6.65 -9.33
N ARG A 348 13.76 7.74 -9.35
CA ARG A 348 14.91 7.86 -10.28
C ARG A 348 15.94 6.75 -10.13
N LEU A 349 16.24 6.37 -8.88
CA LEU A 349 17.21 5.32 -8.57
C LEU A 349 16.75 3.96 -9.10
N MET A 350 15.48 3.62 -8.85
CA MET A 350 14.87 2.38 -9.33
C MET A 350 14.78 2.34 -10.86
N GLU A 351 14.42 3.45 -11.48
CA GLU A 351 14.37 3.58 -12.94
C GLU A 351 15.76 3.42 -13.57
N THR A 352 16.78 4.05 -12.99
CA THR A 352 18.17 3.92 -13.44
C THR A 352 18.66 2.47 -13.38
N GLU A 353 18.41 1.76 -12.27
CA GLU A 353 18.80 0.35 -12.16
C GLU A 353 18.03 -0.53 -13.16
N LYS A 354 16.73 -0.28 -13.36
CA LYS A 354 15.88 -1.00 -14.31
C LYS A 354 16.33 -0.83 -15.76
N GLU A 355 16.68 0.39 -16.15
CA GLU A 355 17.01 0.72 -17.55
C GLU A 355 18.48 0.51 -17.91
N HIS A 356 19.38 0.77 -16.96
CA HIS A 356 20.82 0.80 -17.20
C HIS A 356 21.61 -0.22 -16.38
N GLY A 357 20.92 -0.98 -15.53
CA GLY A 357 21.53 -1.95 -14.64
C GLY A 357 22.17 -1.29 -13.42
N ARG A 358 22.49 -2.12 -12.44
CA ARG A 358 23.05 -1.71 -11.15
C ARG A 358 24.38 -0.97 -11.26
N ASP A 359 25.18 -1.27 -12.28
CA ASP A 359 26.49 -0.63 -12.47
C ASP A 359 26.42 0.84 -12.86
N ALA A 360 25.25 1.31 -13.32
CA ALA A 360 25.00 2.73 -13.55
C ALA A 360 24.85 3.53 -12.24
N LEU A 361 24.61 2.86 -11.11
CA LEU A 361 24.45 3.51 -9.81
C LEU A 361 25.82 3.92 -9.21
N SER A 362 25.89 5.11 -8.63
CA SER A 362 27.03 5.53 -7.82
C SER A 362 27.18 4.66 -6.57
N THR A 363 28.34 4.68 -5.94
CA THR A 363 28.59 3.92 -4.70
C THR A 363 27.56 4.24 -3.61
N ASN A 364 27.27 5.52 -3.37
CA ASN A 364 26.30 5.95 -2.37
C ASN A 364 24.87 5.54 -2.73
N GLN A 365 24.53 5.57 -4.02
CA GLN A 365 23.25 5.07 -4.54
C GLN A 365 23.11 3.56 -4.33
N LYS A 366 24.15 2.76 -4.60
CA LYS A 366 24.18 1.32 -4.34
C LYS A 366 23.99 0.99 -2.86
N TYR A 367 24.66 1.73 -1.98
CA TYR A 367 24.52 1.60 -0.53
C TYR A 367 23.08 1.87 -0.08
N TYR A 368 22.50 2.99 -0.53
CA TYR A 368 21.11 3.29 -0.24
C TYR A 368 20.16 2.21 -0.77
N HIS A 369 20.32 1.82 -2.03
CA HIS A 369 19.45 0.87 -2.70
C HIS A 369 19.43 -0.47 -1.98
N SER A 370 20.61 -1.04 -1.73
CA SER A 370 20.73 -2.34 -1.06
C SER A 370 20.22 -2.31 0.38
N MET A 371 20.49 -1.22 1.10
CA MET A 371 20.01 -1.05 2.46
C MET A 371 18.47 -0.97 2.49
N PHE A 372 17.85 -0.19 1.60
CA PHE A 372 16.39 -0.08 1.49
C PHE A 372 15.73 -1.45 1.28
N PHE A 373 16.20 -2.24 0.32
CA PHE A 373 15.64 -3.57 0.07
C PHE A 373 15.96 -4.56 1.20
N CYS A 374 17.13 -4.45 1.84
CA CYS A 374 17.43 -5.23 3.04
C CYS A 374 16.42 -4.96 4.16
N ASP A 375 16.15 -3.68 4.46
CA ASP A 375 15.16 -3.32 5.48
C ASP A 375 13.75 -3.75 5.12
N ALA A 376 13.33 -3.58 3.87
CA ALA A 376 12.02 -4.00 3.39
C ALA A 376 11.81 -5.52 3.53
N GLU A 377 12.80 -6.33 3.11
CA GLU A 377 12.73 -7.79 3.17
C GLU A 377 12.76 -8.32 4.61
N ILE A 378 13.61 -7.76 5.46
CA ILE A 378 13.67 -8.14 6.88
C ILE A 378 12.38 -7.74 7.60
N CYS A 379 11.87 -6.52 7.38
CA CYS A 379 10.61 -6.07 7.99
C CYS A 379 9.40 -6.86 7.48
N ASN A 380 9.48 -7.47 6.30
CA ASN A 380 8.42 -8.33 5.77
C ASN A 380 8.48 -9.74 6.36
N GLY A 381 9.61 -10.44 6.28
CA GLY A 381 9.72 -11.87 6.64
C GLY A 381 10.98 -12.28 7.36
N GLY A 382 11.66 -11.34 8.00
CA GLY A 382 12.88 -11.57 8.77
C GLY A 382 14.10 -11.85 7.90
N TYR A 383 15.20 -12.23 8.55
CA TYR A 383 16.47 -12.46 7.87
C TYR A 383 16.41 -13.64 6.90
N ALA A 384 15.59 -14.66 7.20
CA ALA A 384 15.40 -15.79 6.31
C ALA A 384 14.83 -15.35 4.95
N GLN A 385 13.90 -14.39 4.93
CA GLN A 385 13.37 -13.81 3.69
C GLN A 385 14.44 -13.03 2.93
N TYR A 386 15.17 -12.16 3.62
CA TYR A 386 16.24 -11.41 2.96
C TYR A 386 17.29 -12.34 2.31
N PHE A 387 17.80 -13.32 3.06
CA PHE A 387 18.87 -14.19 2.58
C PHE A 387 18.43 -15.20 1.50
N VAL A 388 17.14 -15.55 1.39
CA VAL A 388 16.66 -16.44 0.32
C VAL A 388 16.44 -15.71 -1.02
N ASN A 389 16.26 -14.39 -0.95
CA ASN A 389 15.93 -13.52 -2.08
C ASN A 389 17.15 -12.89 -2.76
N ALA A 390 16.94 -12.38 -3.97
CA ALA A 390 18.01 -11.88 -4.84
C ALA A 390 18.65 -10.58 -4.32
N PHE A 391 17.93 -9.76 -3.55
CA PHE A 391 18.50 -8.53 -2.98
C PHE A 391 19.69 -8.79 -2.06
N SER A 392 19.75 -9.98 -1.44
CA SER A 392 20.91 -10.40 -0.66
C SER A 392 22.16 -10.75 -1.49
N ASP A 393 22.09 -10.75 -2.82
CA ASP A 393 23.30 -10.85 -3.68
C ASP A 393 24.24 -9.65 -3.43
N HIS A 394 23.70 -8.54 -2.92
CA HIS A 394 24.44 -7.29 -2.64
C HIS A 394 24.48 -6.95 -1.14
N TRP A 395 24.53 -7.97 -0.26
CA TRP A 395 24.48 -7.75 1.19
C TRP A 395 25.63 -6.89 1.73
N ARG A 396 26.79 -6.88 1.06
CA ARG A 396 27.93 -6.03 1.43
C ARG A 396 27.61 -4.55 1.23
N ASP A 397 26.92 -4.21 0.14
CA ASP A 397 26.43 -2.84 -0.10
C ASP A 397 25.38 -2.45 0.94
N ALA A 398 24.48 -3.37 1.30
CA ALA A 398 23.49 -3.13 2.35
C ALA A 398 24.17 -2.86 3.70
N LEU A 399 25.19 -3.66 4.05
CA LEU A 399 25.96 -3.52 5.28
C LEU A 399 26.68 -2.17 5.34
N ALA A 400 27.35 -1.79 4.24
CA ALA A 400 27.97 -0.47 4.10
C ALA A 400 26.93 0.65 4.20
N GLY A 401 25.75 0.46 3.61
CA GLY A 401 24.62 1.37 3.72
C GLY A 401 24.19 1.65 5.15
N TYR A 402 23.98 0.62 5.98
CA TYR A 402 23.65 0.82 7.39
C TYR A 402 24.74 1.59 8.13
N GLU A 403 26.01 1.33 7.82
CA GLU A 403 27.15 2.00 8.44
C GLU A 403 27.26 3.47 8.05
N VAL A 404 27.21 3.81 6.76
CA VAL A 404 27.33 5.21 6.30
C VAL A 404 26.13 6.07 6.66
N MET A 405 24.95 5.46 6.83
CA MET A 405 23.73 6.16 7.27
C MET A 405 23.61 6.27 8.79
N GLY A 406 24.56 5.72 9.56
CA GLY A 406 24.60 5.86 11.01
C GLY A 406 23.58 5.01 11.77
N PHE A 407 23.16 3.86 11.23
CA PHE A 407 22.42 2.87 12.01
C PHE A 407 23.38 2.11 12.94
N GLU A 408 23.00 1.94 14.19
CA GLU A 408 23.79 1.24 15.19
C GLU A 408 23.16 -0.13 15.52
N LYS A 409 21.88 -0.15 15.92
CA LYS A 409 21.18 -1.38 16.34
C LYS A 409 20.88 -2.28 15.15
N LYS A 410 20.32 -1.73 14.07
CA LYS A 410 20.07 -2.49 12.83
C LYS A 410 21.38 -3.03 12.24
N LEU A 411 22.44 -2.21 12.22
CA LEU A 411 23.77 -2.62 11.76
C LEU A 411 24.34 -3.77 12.60
N LYS A 412 24.28 -3.66 13.93
CA LYS A 412 24.74 -4.73 14.84
C LYS A 412 23.97 -6.02 14.59
N SER A 413 22.66 -5.96 14.57
CA SER A 413 21.79 -7.11 14.30
C SER A 413 22.15 -7.77 12.95
N PHE A 414 22.36 -6.96 11.91
CA PHE A 414 22.67 -7.48 10.59
C PHE A 414 24.04 -8.16 10.54
N ARG A 415 25.05 -7.59 11.20
CA ARG A 415 26.38 -8.21 11.35
C ARG A 415 26.29 -9.57 12.06
N GLU A 416 25.47 -9.67 13.10
CA GLU A 416 25.26 -10.92 13.84
C GLU A 416 24.54 -11.99 12.97
N ALA A 417 23.55 -11.59 12.17
CA ALA A 417 22.90 -12.48 11.21
C ALA A 417 23.84 -12.95 10.10
N ILE A 418 24.68 -12.06 9.55
CA ILE A 418 25.73 -12.39 8.56
C ILE A 418 26.72 -13.40 9.14
N ALA A 419 27.15 -13.23 10.39
CA ALA A 419 28.13 -14.09 11.05
C ALA A 419 27.66 -15.56 11.19
N CYS A 420 26.35 -15.82 11.13
CA CYS A 420 25.80 -17.18 11.15
C CYS A 420 26.21 -18.02 9.93
N PHE A 421 26.61 -17.39 8.82
CA PHE A 421 27.09 -18.06 7.61
C PHE A 421 28.58 -18.43 7.66
N GLY A 422 29.31 -17.98 8.69
CA GLY A 422 30.75 -18.18 8.85
C GLY A 422 31.56 -16.92 8.52
N PRO A 423 32.91 -17.01 8.54
CA PRO A 423 33.80 -15.85 8.45
C PRO A 423 33.68 -15.07 7.13
N ASP A 424 33.32 -15.73 6.03
CA ASP A 424 33.15 -15.10 4.71
C ASP A 424 31.75 -14.49 4.50
N GLY A 425 30.84 -14.70 5.46
CA GLY A 425 29.43 -14.35 5.34
C GLY A 425 28.66 -15.21 4.31
N PRO A 426 27.43 -14.82 3.97
CA PRO A 426 26.64 -15.50 2.95
C PRO A 426 27.23 -15.30 1.55
N SER A 427 27.07 -16.30 0.69
CA SER A 427 27.50 -16.22 -0.71
C SER A 427 26.68 -15.18 -1.48
N GLU A 428 27.31 -14.45 -2.40
CA GLU A 428 26.61 -13.56 -3.34
C GLU A 428 25.98 -14.35 -4.50
N ASP A 429 26.42 -15.59 -4.72
CA ASP A 429 25.74 -16.53 -5.62
C ASP A 429 24.47 -17.06 -4.92
N ARG A 430 23.30 -16.71 -5.48
CA ARG A 430 22.00 -17.04 -4.89
C ARG A 430 21.80 -18.52 -4.64
N ASP A 431 22.17 -19.39 -5.57
CA ASP A 431 21.99 -20.84 -5.44
C ASP A 431 22.86 -21.43 -4.33
N ARG A 432 24.10 -20.95 -4.19
CA ARG A 432 24.99 -21.32 -3.08
C ARG A 432 24.46 -20.78 -1.76
N ARG A 433 24.00 -19.53 -1.73
CA ARG A 433 23.43 -18.91 -0.53
C ARG A 433 22.18 -19.62 -0.04
N GLN A 434 21.25 -19.97 -0.92
CA GLN A 434 20.06 -20.73 -0.57
C GLN A 434 20.42 -22.10 0.04
N LYS A 435 21.47 -22.77 -0.45
CA LYS A 435 21.99 -24.00 0.16
C LYS A 435 22.64 -23.75 1.53
N GLN A 436 23.36 -22.64 1.71
CA GLN A 436 23.91 -22.26 3.02
C GLN A 436 22.77 -22.00 4.03
N LEU A 437 21.78 -21.20 3.62
CA LEU A 437 20.62 -20.85 4.44
C LEU A 437 19.78 -22.08 4.79
N SER A 438 19.48 -22.95 3.82
CA SER A 438 18.78 -24.22 4.05
C SER A 438 19.48 -25.07 5.11
N LYS A 439 20.82 -25.20 5.05
CA LYS A 439 21.59 -25.93 6.07
C LYS A 439 21.49 -25.29 7.47
N LEU A 440 21.52 -23.95 7.55
CA LEU A 440 21.39 -23.22 8.82
C LEU A 440 20.00 -23.44 9.43
N ILE A 441 18.95 -23.24 8.64
CA ILE A 441 17.54 -23.34 9.07
C ILE A 441 17.18 -24.79 9.42
N CYS A 442 17.67 -25.78 8.67
CA CYS A 442 17.50 -27.20 9.03
C CYS A 442 18.16 -27.56 10.36
N LYS A 443 19.23 -26.86 10.76
CA LYS A 443 19.92 -27.08 12.04
C LYS A 443 19.21 -26.36 13.19
N ASN A 444 18.73 -25.15 12.94
CA ASN A 444 17.99 -24.34 13.89
C ASN A 444 17.07 -23.37 13.15
N GLU A 445 15.76 -23.63 13.17
CA GLU A 445 14.77 -22.80 12.48
C GLU A 445 14.73 -21.36 13.03
N ASN A 446 15.11 -21.18 14.30
CA ASN A 446 15.10 -19.89 14.99
C ASN A 446 16.50 -19.25 15.04
N VAL A 447 17.41 -19.59 14.13
CA VAL A 447 18.80 -19.09 14.14
C VAL A 447 18.91 -17.57 14.17
N PHE A 448 17.95 -16.85 13.57
CA PHE A 448 17.96 -15.39 13.50
C PHE A 448 17.10 -14.68 14.55
N ALA A 449 16.20 -15.40 15.24
CA ALA A 449 15.27 -14.82 16.19
C ALA A 449 15.92 -13.90 17.27
N PRO A 450 17.12 -14.21 17.80
CA PRO A 450 17.79 -13.32 18.75
C PRO A 450 18.15 -11.95 18.17
N PHE A 451 18.49 -11.89 16.89
CA PHE A 451 18.96 -10.67 16.22
C PHE A 451 17.79 -9.84 15.70
N GLU A 452 16.73 -10.49 15.23
CA GLU A 452 15.51 -9.83 14.74
C GLU A 452 14.86 -8.95 15.82
N LYS A 453 14.87 -9.39 17.08
CA LYS A 453 14.40 -8.57 18.20
C LYS A 453 15.14 -7.22 18.30
N THR A 454 16.45 -7.23 18.08
CA THR A 454 17.27 -5.99 18.06
C THR A 454 16.98 -5.18 16.80
N TYR A 455 16.74 -5.85 15.67
CA TYR A 455 16.46 -5.20 14.39
C TYR A 455 15.14 -4.41 14.39
N TYR A 456 14.10 -4.96 15.03
CA TYR A 456 12.76 -4.35 15.11
C TYR A 456 12.63 -3.29 16.23
N ASP A 457 13.72 -2.96 16.91
CA ASP A 457 13.73 -1.87 17.87
C ASP A 457 13.40 -0.53 17.16
N LYS A 458 12.40 0.18 17.69
CA LYS A 458 11.82 1.37 17.05
C LYS A 458 12.58 2.67 17.36
N THR A 459 13.76 2.62 17.97
CA THR A 459 14.54 3.85 18.25
C THR A 459 15.16 4.46 17.00
N GLU A 460 15.48 3.64 15.99
CA GLU A 460 16.07 4.08 14.73
C GLU A 460 14.98 4.22 13.66
N SER A 461 14.75 5.43 13.15
CA SER A 461 13.81 5.65 12.04
C SER A 461 14.55 5.55 10.72
N PHE A 462 14.13 4.58 9.90
CA PHE A 462 14.65 4.42 8.55
C PHE A 462 14.45 5.70 7.73
N GLU A 463 13.25 6.29 7.77
CA GLU A 463 12.91 7.47 6.99
C GLU A 463 13.81 8.66 7.32
N VAL A 464 14.15 8.84 8.60
CA VAL A 464 14.95 9.97 9.06
C VAL A 464 16.42 9.79 8.67
N LEU A 465 17.05 8.66 9.03
CA LEU A 465 18.48 8.45 8.77
C LEU A 465 18.77 8.34 7.26
N ALA A 466 17.91 7.67 6.51
CA ALA A 466 18.08 7.54 5.07
C ALA A 466 17.90 8.90 4.35
N ALA A 467 16.93 9.72 4.76
CA ALA A 467 16.77 11.08 4.23
C ALA A 467 17.97 11.98 4.58
N GLN A 468 18.52 11.86 5.79
CA GLN A 468 19.72 12.61 6.20
C GLN A 468 20.91 12.32 5.29
N PHE A 469 21.14 11.04 4.98
CA PHE A 469 22.22 10.62 4.08
C PHE A 469 22.03 11.15 2.65
N VAL A 470 20.80 11.17 2.15
CA VAL A 470 20.48 11.68 0.81
C VAL A 470 20.68 13.20 0.75
N VAL A 471 20.19 13.92 1.77
CA VAL A 471 20.32 15.39 1.88
C VAL A 471 21.77 15.83 2.10
N SER A 472 22.63 15.00 2.69
CA SER A 472 24.06 15.31 2.83
C SER A 472 24.85 15.10 1.53
N LEU A 473 24.25 14.47 0.52
CA LEU A 473 24.86 14.11 -0.75
C LEU A 473 23.97 14.50 -1.95
N PRO A 474 23.49 15.76 -2.06
CA PRO A 474 22.49 16.15 -3.04
C PRO A 474 22.93 15.85 -4.48
N GLU A 475 24.19 16.09 -4.83
CA GLU A 475 24.73 15.80 -6.17
C GLU A 475 24.69 14.30 -6.54
N SER A 476 24.74 13.40 -5.55
CA SER A 476 24.65 11.95 -5.79
C SER A 476 23.21 11.47 -6.01
N PHE A 477 22.20 12.26 -5.66
CA PHE A 477 20.80 11.84 -5.64
C PHE A 477 19.85 12.79 -6.40
N ALA A 478 20.37 13.89 -6.95
CA ALA A 478 19.64 14.87 -7.75
C ALA A 478 18.99 14.26 -8.99
#